data_AF-A0A944WIQ0-F1
#
_entry.id   AF-A0A944WIQ0-F1
#
_cell.length_a   1.000
_cell.length_b   1.000
_cell.length_c   1.000
_cell.angle_alpha   90.00
_cell.angle_beta   90.00
_cell.angle_gamma   90.00
#
_symmetry.space_group_name_H-M   'P 1'
#
loop_
_entity.id
_entity.type
_entity.pdbx_description
1 polymer ?
#
loop_
_entity_poly.entity_id
_entity_poly.type
_entity_poly.pdbx_seq_one_letter_code
_entity_poly.pdbx_strand_id
1 'polypeptide(L)' 'MEAQQKVSTLRNNNYIGRKIKVLVDGISEESDLLLQGRSEFQGPDVDGLVYINDGTARPGTFNNVEITEAHTYDLIGRIV' A
#
# COMPACT_ATOMS: atom_id res chain seq x y z
N MET A 1 6.23 8.68 -21.90
CA MET A 1 6.04 8.30 -20.48
C MET A 1 4.62 8.57 -19.95
N GLU A 2 3.80 9.43 -20.57
CA GLU A 2 2.43 9.71 -20.08
C GLU A 2 1.42 8.53 -20.20
N ALA A 3 1.60 7.64 -21.18
CA ALA A 3 0.65 6.55 -21.41
C ALA A 3 0.70 5.46 -20.31
N GLN A 4 1.87 5.18 -19.74
CA GLN A 4 2.01 4.23 -18.62
C GLN A 4 1.42 4.79 -17.32
N GLN A 5 1.55 6.09 -17.09
CA GLN A 5 1.07 6.74 -15.86
C GLN A 5 -0.46 6.64 -15.74
N LYS A 6 -1.19 6.89 -16.83
CA LYS A 6 -2.67 6.77 -16.85
C LYS A 6 -3.15 5.34 -16.59
N VAL A 7 -2.41 4.33 -17.07
CA VAL A 7 -2.75 2.92 -16.84
C VAL A 7 -2.51 2.53 -15.37
N SER A 8 -1.41 2.99 -14.78
CA SER A 8 -1.12 2.75 -13.36
C SER A 8 -2.16 3.40 -12.45
N THR A 9 -2.57 4.65 -12.71
CA THR A 9 -3.61 5.31 -11.91
C THR A 9 -4.97 4.60 -12.00
N LEU A 10 -5.37 4.15 -13.19
CA LEU A 10 -6.62 3.39 -13.37
C LEU A 10 -6.57 2.02 -12.66
N ARG A 11 -5.42 1.36 -12.67
CA ARG A 11 -5.21 0.07 -11.99
C ARG A 11 -5.20 0.24 -10.47
N ASN A 12 -4.58 1.30 -9.96
CA ASN A 12 -4.51 1.61 -8.52
C ASN A 12 -5.88 2.00 -7.95
N ASN A 13 -6.67 2.80 -8.69
CA ASN A 13 -8.04 3.16 -8.27
C ASN A 13 -8.98 1.95 -8.12
N ASN A 14 -8.73 0.85 -8.83
CA ASN A 14 -9.52 -0.37 -8.65
C ASN A 14 -9.30 -1.07 -7.31
N TYR A 15 -8.24 -0.71 -6.57
CA TYR A 15 -7.98 -1.26 -5.23
C TYR A 15 -8.70 -0.49 -4.13
N ILE A 16 -9.16 0.74 -4.36
CA ILE A 16 -9.92 1.50 -3.35
C ILE A 16 -11.17 0.70 -2.94
N GLY A 17 -11.34 0.50 -1.63
CA GLY A 17 -12.40 -0.31 -1.03
C GLY A 17 -12.14 -1.83 -1.04
N ARG A 18 -11.01 -2.29 -1.59
CA ARG A 18 -10.61 -3.70 -1.52
C ARG A 18 -9.73 -3.95 -0.31
N LYS A 19 -9.85 -5.17 0.23
CA LYS A 19 -8.96 -5.70 1.25
C LYS A 19 -7.86 -6.48 0.55
N ILE A 20 -6.62 -6.02 0.70
CA ILE A 20 -5.44 -6.70 0.17
C ILE A 20 -4.55 -7.14 1.32
N LYS A 21 -3.82 -8.22 1.10
CA LYS A 21 -2.88 -8.73 2.09
C LYS A 21 -1.54 -8.01 1.94
N VAL A 22 -1.08 -7.41 3.02
CA VAL A 22 0.13 -6.57 3.07
C VAL A 22 1.10 -7.15 4.07
N LEU A 23 2.33 -7.39 3.65
CA LEU A 23 3.45 -7.67 4.54
C LEU A 23 3.92 -6.34 5.13
N VAL A 24 3.81 -6.20 6.44
CA VAL A 24 4.25 -4.99 7.13
C VAL A 24 5.76 -5.06 7.32
N ASP A 25 6.48 -4.12 6.71
CA ASP A 25 7.93 -4.01 6.84
C ASP A 25 8.30 -3.22 8.11
N GLY A 26 7.45 -2.28 8.54
CA GLY A 26 7.58 -1.58 9.82
C GLY A 26 7.06 -0.15 9.78
N ILE A 27 7.65 0.72 10.60
CA ILE A 27 7.37 2.16 10.58
C ILE A 27 7.86 2.74 9.26
N SER A 28 7.08 3.65 8.69
CA SER A 28 7.44 4.34 7.45
C SER A 28 8.65 5.25 7.66
N GLU A 29 9.55 5.29 6.67
CA GLU A 29 10.66 6.25 6.67
C GLU A 29 10.19 7.71 6.54
N GLU A 30 8.96 7.95 6.07
CA GLU A 30 8.40 9.29 5.92
C GLU A 30 7.74 9.82 7.20
N SER A 31 7.27 8.93 8.08
CA SER A 31 6.61 9.32 9.32
C SER A 31 6.57 8.19 10.36
N ASP A 32 6.89 8.54 11.60
CA ASP A 32 6.75 7.65 12.76
C ASP A 32 5.28 7.26 13.08
N LEU A 33 4.31 7.92 12.44
CA LEU A 33 2.88 7.68 12.62
C LEU A 33 2.29 6.72 11.58
N LEU A 34 3.06 6.36 10.55
CA LEU A 34 2.62 5.49 9.47
C LEU A 34 3.38 4.17 9.54
N LEU A 35 2.71 3.08 9.20
CA LEU A 35 3.40 1.83 8.86
C LEU A 35 3.56 1.75 7.34
N GLN A 36 4.66 1.17 6.90
CA GLN A 36 4.88 0.83 5.50
C GLN A 36 4.88 -0.69 5.32
N GLY A 37 4.39 -1.12 4.18
CA GLY A 37 4.41 -2.51 3.79
C GLY A 37 4.27 -2.69 2.29
N ARG A 38 4.35 -3.94 1.87
CA ARG A 38 4.24 -4.35 0.48
C ARG A 38 3.12 -5.36 0.32
N SER A 39 2.29 -5.18 -0.70
CA SER A 39 1.25 -6.16 -0.99
C SER A 39 1.84 -7.41 -1.64
N GLU A 40 1.15 -8.56 -1.50
CA GLU A 40 1.61 -9.86 -2.03
C GLU A 40 1.83 -9.87 -3.56
N PHE A 41 1.24 -8.90 -4.28
CA PHE A 41 1.33 -8.76 -5.72
C PHE A 41 2.46 -7.83 -6.20
N GLN A 42 3.17 -7.18 -5.28
CA GLN A 42 4.19 -6.19 -5.60
C GLN A 42 5.58 -6.80 -5.46
N GLY A 43 6.32 -6.82 -6.57
CA GLY A 43 7.72 -7.25 -6.58
C GLY A 43 8.63 -6.25 -5.86
N PRO A 44 9.75 -6.70 -5.28
CA PRO A 44 10.63 -5.88 -4.44
C PRO A 44 11.25 -4.63 -5.10
N ASP A 45 11.15 -4.45 -6.41
CA ASP A 45 11.85 -3.40 -7.15
C ASP A 45 10.96 -2.49 -8.04
N VAL A 46 9.64 -2.73 -8.15
CA VAL A 46 8.85 -2.09 -9.24
C VAL A 46 7.44 -1.58 -8.86
N ASP A 47 6.84 -1.97 -7.75
CA ASP A 47 5.47 -1.53 -7.44
C ASP A 47 5.40 -0.87 -6.04
N GLY A 48 4.78 0.31 -5.97
CA GLY A 48 4.93 1.27 -4.85
C GLY A 48 4.43 0.82 -3.48
N LEU A 49 4.64 1.65 -2.47
CA LEU A 49 4.47 1.26 -1.08
C LEU A 49 2.99 1.28 -0.67
N VAL A 50 2.63 0.41 0.28
CA VAL A 50 1.36 0.50 0.98
C VAL A 50 1.60 1.17 2.33
N TYR A 51 1.07 2.38 2.47
CA TYR A 51 1.07 3.12 3.72
C TYR A 51 -0.18 2.79 4.52
N ILE A 52 0.02 2.48 5.80
CA ILE A 52 -1.05 2.18 6.74
C ILE A 52 -1.12 3.32 7.72
N ASN A 53 -2.21 4.09 7.66
CA ASN A 53 -2.43 5.26 8.51
C ASN A 53 -3.35 4.99 9.70
N ASP A 54 -4.01 3.84 9.72
CA ASP A 54 -4.92 3.44 10.79
C ASP A 54 -4.76 1.94 11.09
N GLY A 55 -4.39 1.65 12.34
CA GLY A 55 -4.06 0.32 12.83
C GLY A 55 -2.60 0.13 13.22
N THR A 56 -2.33 -0.94 13.96
CA THR A 56 -0.97 -1.32 14.39
C THR A 56 -0.67 -2.74 13.97
N ALA A 57 0.52 -2.97 13.45
CA ALA A 57 1.00 -4.30 13.09
C ALA A 57 2.47 -4.47 13.48
N ARG A 58 2.87 -5.74 13.64
CA ARG A 58 4.28 -6.07 13.89
C ARG A 58 5.02 -6.20 12.55
N PRO A 59 6.23 -5.65 12.41
CA PRO A 59 7.10 -5.94 11.28
C PRO A 59 7.22 -7.45 11.02
N GLY A 60 7.21 -7.85 9.75
CA GLY A 60 7.28 -9.24 9.31
C GLY A 60 5.95 -10.01 9.39
N THR A 61 4.82 -9.34 9.68
CA THR A 61 3.50 -9.97 9.69
C THR A 61 2.65 -9.56 8.50
N PHE A 62 1.85 -10.50 8.00
CA PHE A 62 0.85 -10.21 6.99
C PHE A 62 -0.46 -9.76 7.64
N ASN A 63 -0.97 -8.61 7.20
CA ASN A 63 -2.23 -8.06 7.67
C ASN A 63 -3.13 -7.73 6.48
N ASN A 64 -4.45 -7.82 6.69
CA ASN A 64 -5.40 -7.35 5.69
C ASN A 64 -5.52 -5.84 5.82
N VAL A 65 -5.27 -5.13 4.73
CA VAL A 65 -5.39 -3.67 4.65
C VAL A 65 -6.50 -3.35 3.68
N GLU A 66 -7.51 -2.63 4.14
CA GLU A 66 -8.51 -2.01 3.29
C GLU A 66 -7.92 -0.72 2.71
N ILE A 67 -7.76 -0.67 1.39
CA ILE A 67 -7.24 0.52 0.71
C ILE A 67 -8.32 1.59 0.70
N THR A 68 -8.02 2.73 1.30
CA THR A 68 -8.91 3.89 1.36
C THR A 68 -8.58 4.92 0.29
N GLU A 69 -7.30 5.02 -0.08
CA GLU A 69 -6.84 5.97 -1.10
C GLU A 69 -5.77 5.34 -1.98
N ALA A 70 -5.70 5.80 -3.23
CA ALA A 70 -4.72 5.34 -4.19
C ALA A 70 -4.06 6.54 -4.87
N HIS A 71 -2.74 6.60 -4.79
CA HIS A 71 -1.92 7.57 -5.51
C HIS A 71 -1.31 6.92 -6.76
N THR A 72 -0.59 7.73 -7.54
CA THR A 72 -0.01 7.30 -8.83
C THR A 72 0.90 6.09 -8.69
N TYR A 73 1.56 5.94 -7.54
CA TYR A 73 2.50 4.85 -7.26
C TYR A 73 2.17 4.12 -5.95
N ASP A 74 1.64 4.83 -4.96
CA ASP A 74 1.44 4.30 -3.61
C ASP A 74 -0.04 4.09 -3.27
N LEU A 75 -0.29 3.23 -2.30
CA LEU A 75 -1.63 2.98 -1.77
C LEU A 75 -1.67 3.37 -0.29
N ILE A 76 -2.80 3.90 0.16
CA ILE A 76 -3.04 4.20 1.57
C ILE A 76 -4.23 3.39 2.03
N GLY A 77 -4.12 2.81 3.22
CA GLY A 77 -5.21 2.05 3.79
C GLY A 77 -5.12 1.86 5.30
N ARG A 78 -6.06 1.07 5.80
CA ARG A 78 -6.21 0.76 7.22
C ARG A 78 -6.26 -0.74 7.47
N ILE A 79 -5.76 -1.18 8.61
CA ILE A 79 -5.83 -2.60 9.00
C ILE A 79 -7.27 -2.95 9.41
N VAL A 80 -7.75 -4.12 8.94
CA VAL A 80 -9.11 -4.64 9.21
C VAL A 80 -9.10 -6.08 9.71
#